data_AF-A0A9E0WH13-F1
#
_entry.id   AF-A0A9E0WH13-F1
#
_cell.length_a   1.000
_cell.length_b   1.000
_cell.length_c   1.000
_cell.angle_alpha   90.00
_cell.angle_beta   90.00
_cell.angle_gamma   90.00
#
_symmetry.space_group_name_H-M   'P 1'
#
loop_
_entity.id
_entity.type
_entity.pdbx_description
1 polymer ?
#
loop_
_entity_poly.entity_id
_entity_poly.type
_entity_poly.pdbx_seq_one_letter_code
_entity_poly.pdbx_strand_id
1 'polypeptide(L)' 'PGWVEALSMMKAGDRWLVHIPSALAYGPRGYAPIIPPNSDLEFEVELVDVLSVN' A
#
# COMPACT_ATOMS: atom_id res chain seq x y z
N PRO A 1 3.18 -1.15 6.74
CA PRO A 1 4.05 -2.30 6.40
C PRO A 1 3.91 -2.73 4.94
N GLY A 2 2.69 -3.02 4.47
CA GLY A 2 2.46 -3.50 3.10
C GLY A 2 2.91 -2.52 2.00
N TRP A 3 2.68 -1.21 2.18
CA TRP A 3 3.17 -0.20 1.26
C TRP A 3 4.70 -0.16 1.14
N VAL A 4 5.42 -0.32 2.26
CA VAL A 4 6.89 -0.31 2.26
C VAL A 4 7.43 -1.49 1.44
N GLU A 5 6.86 -2.67 1.64
CA GLU A 5 7.23 -3.87 0.90
C GLU A 5 6.91 -3.72 -0.60
N ALA A 6 5.66 -3.38 -0.95
CA ALA A 6 5.24 -3.23 -2.34
C ALA A 6 6.09 -2.19 -3.08
N LEU A 7 6.22 -0.98 -2.54
CA LEU A 7 6.99 0.09 -3.19
C LEU A 7 8.49 -0.21 -3.28
N SER A 8 9.05 -0.98 -2.34
CA SER A 8 10.47 -1.38 -2.42
C SER A 8 10.79 -2.31 -3.59
N MET A 9 9.78 -2.98 -4.14
CA MET A 9 9.90 -3.91 -5.26
C MET A 9 9.57 -3.27 -6.61
N MET A 10 8.88 -2.12 -6.60
CA MET A 10 8.44 -1.42 -7.79
C MET A 10 9.55 -0.53 -8.37
N LYS A 11 9.44 -0.24 -9.66
CA LYS A 11 10.25 0.74 -10.40
C LYS A 11 9.37 1.86 -10.94
N ALA A 12 9.96 3.04 -11.16
CA ALA A 12 9.26 4.14 -11.82
C ALA A 12 8.68 3.68 -13.18
N GLY A 13 7.40 3.98 -13.40
CA GLY A 13 6.58 3.53 -14.52
C GLY A 13 5.77 2.25 -14.26
N ASP A 14 6.03 1.51 -13.18
CA ASP A 14 5.26 0.28 -12.88
C ASP A 14 3.82 0.60 -12.50
N ARG A 15 2.89 -0.26 -12.95
CA ARG A 15 1.47 -0.23 -12.56
C ARG A 15 1.02 -1.60 -12.06
N TRP A 16 0.75 -1.71 -10.76
CA TRP A 16 0.45 -2.97 -10.08
C TRP A 16 -0.92 -2.95 -9.40
N LEU A 17 -1.57 -4.10 -9.33
CA LEU A 17 -2.62 -4.36 -8.36
C LEU A 17 -1.97 -4.95 -7.10
N VAL A 18 -2.10 -4.24 -5.99
CA VAL A 18 -1.48 -4.59 -4.71
C VAL A 18 -2.56 -4.98 -3.72
N HIS A 19 -2.55 -6.24 -3.30
CA HIS A 19 -3.38 -6.75 -2.22
C HIS A 19 -2.59 -6.70 -0.90
N ILE A 20 -3.11 -5.99 0.09
CA ILE A 20 -2.49 -5.81 1.41
C ILE A 20 -3.42 -6.39 2.47
N PRO A 21 -3.04 -7.53 3.09
CA PRO A 21 -3.77 -8.06 4.23
C PRO A 21 -3.85 -7.06 5.38
N SER A 22 -4.94 -7.10 6.14
CA SER A 22 -5.24 -6.15 7.22
C SER A 22 -4.12 -6.00 8.24
N ALA A 23 -3.41 -7.10 8.56
CA ALA A 23 -2.27 -7.12 9.47
C ALA A 23 -1.08 -6.25 8.99
N LEU A 24 -0.97 -6.00 7.68
CA LEU A 24 0.04 -5.13 7.08
C LEU A 24 -0.50 -3.72 6.76
N ALA A 25 -1.79 -3.48 7.02
CA ALA A 25 -2.53 -2.25 6.82
C ALA A 25 -2.98 -1.64 8.17
N TYR A 26 -4.30 -1.47 8.40
CA TYR A 26 -4.87 -0.81 9.58
C TYR A 26 -5.27 -1.77 10.72
N GLY A 27 -5.15 -3.08 10.49
CA GLY A 27 -5.37 -4.12 11.48
C GLY A 27 -6.72 -4.04 12.22
N PRO A 28 -6.79 -4.51 13.47
CA PRO A 28 -8.04 -4.52 14.26
C PRO A 28 -8.60 -3.15 14.60
N ARG A 29 -7.83 -2.08 14.43
CA ARG A 29 -8.31 -0.72 14.70
C ARG A 29 -9.11 -0.15 13.53
N GLY A 30 -8.77 -0.53 12.29
CA GLY A 30 -9.28 0.13 11.10
C GLY A 30 -8.92 1.62 11.05
N TYR A 31 -9.63 2.39 10.23
CA TYR A 31 -9.53 3.84 10.12
C TYR A 31 -10.93 4.44 9.96
N ALA A 32 -11.60 4.68 11.08
CA ALA A 32 -12.95 5.21 11.08
C ALA A 32 -13.02 6.64 10.50
N PRO A 33 -14.08 6.98 9.75
CA PRO A 33 -15.23 6.14 9.38
C PRO A 33 -15.03 5.31 8.10
N ILE A 34 -13.84 5.33 7.51
CA ILE A 34 -13.62 4.93 6.11
C ILE A 34 -13.28 3.43 6.00
N ILE A 35 -12.43 2.92 6.88
CA ILE A 35 -11.91 1.54 6.82
C ILE A 35 -12.34 0.80 8.08
N PRO A 36 -13.19 -0.23 7.98
CA PRO A 36 -13.55 -1.07 9.12
C PRO A 36 -12.34 -1.79 9.74
N PRO A 37 -12.45 -2.24 11.01
CA PRO A 37 -11.52 -3.18 11.62
C PRO A 37 -11.27 -4.43 10.75
N ASN A 38 -10.01 -4.87 10.69
CA ASN A 38 -9.57 -6.10 10.01
C ASN A 38 -9.88 -6.19 8.51
N SER A 39 -10.06 -5.07 7.82
CA SER A 39 -10.23 -5.07 6.37
C SER A 39 -8.89 -5.27 5.65
N ASP A 40 -8.86 -6.27 4.76
CA ASP A 40 -7.85 -6.36 3.70
C ASP A 40 -8.11 -5.26 2.66
N LEU A 41 -7.05 -4.80 2.01
CA LEU A 41 -7.11 -3.68 1.06
C LEU A 41 -6.58 -4.09 -0.31
N GLU A 42 -7.24 -3.63 -1.36
CA GLU A 42 -6.76 -3.72 -2.74
C GLU A 42 -6.51 -2.31 -3.27
N PHE A 43 -5.34 -2.12 -3.88
CA PHE A 43 -4.95 -0.87 -4.51
C PHE A 43 -4.53 -1.10 -5.95
N GLU A 44 -4.92 -0.18 -6.83
CA GLU A 44 -4.24 0.00 -8.10
C GLU A 44 -3.21 1.12 -7.91
N VAL A 45 -1.94 0.78 -8.12
CA VAL A 45 -0.80 1.66 -7.85
C VAL A 45 -0.04 1.91 -9.13
N GLU A 46 0.19 3.18 -9.44
CA GLU A 46 1.13 3.62 -10.47
C GLU A 46 2.29 4.35 -9.79
N LEU A 47 3.51 3.82 -9.92
CA LEU A 47 4.70 4.47 -9.39
C LEU A 47 5.25 5.44 -10.43
N VAL A 48 4.97 6.73 -10.27
CA VAL A 48 5.32 7.74 -11.30
C VAL A 48 6.83 8.01 -11.36
N ASP A 49 7.48 8.25 -10.22
CA ASP A 49 8.91 8.56 -10.14
C ASP A 49 9.48 8.25 -8.74
N VAL A 50 10.81 8.13 -8.63
CA VAL A 50 11.53 7.96 -7.36
C VAL A 50 12.58 9.06 -7.22
N LEU A 51 12.31 10.02 -6.35
CA LEU A 51 13.21 11.13 -6.09
C LEU A 51 14.42 10.66 -5.26
N SER A 52 15.62 10.87 -5.80
CA SER A 52 16.87 10.71 -5.06
C SER A 52 17.20 12.00 -4.32
N VAL A 53 17.52 11.91 -3.03
CA VAL A 53 18.03 13.04 -2.25
C VAL A 53 19.56 13.01 -2.35
N ASN A 54 20.15 14.08 -2.85
CA ASN A 54 21.61 14.32 -2.84
C ASN A 54 22.08 14.82 -1.47
#